data_AF-A0A383DW95-F1
#
_entry.id   AF-A0A383DW95-F1
#
_cell.length_a   1.000
_cell.length_b   1.000
_cell.length_c   1.000
_cell.angle_alpha   90.00
_cell.angle_beta   90.00
_cell.angle_gamma   90.00
#
_symmetry.space_group_name_H-M   'P 1'
#
loop_
_entity.id
_entity.type
_entity.pdbx_description
1 polymer ?
#
loop_
_entity_poly.entity_id
_entity_poly.type
_entity_poly.pdbx_seq_one_letter_code
_entity_poly.pdbx_strand_id
1 'polypeptide(L)' 'VRAVGENSFQPKIGFKTRYGMVGNPFATASSAGTIAAGTNYYYRIVKVSNLM' A
#
# COMPACT_ATOMS: atom_id res chain seq x y z
N VAL A 1 -2.89 6.92 -20.34
CA VAL A 1 -3.43 7.97 -21.24
C VAL A 1 -2.35 8.27 -22.26
N ARG A 2 -2.70 8.30 -23.54
CA ARG A 2 -1.78 8.71 -24.62
C ARG A 2 -2.13 10.16 -24.99
N ALA A 3 -1.13 11.02 -25.13
CA ALA A 3 -1.31 12.43 -25.48
C ALA A 3 -0.17 12.89 -26.40
N VAL A 4 -0.42 13.90 -27.24
CA VAL A 4 0.60 14.56 -28.06
C VAL A 4 0.76 15.99 -27.54
N GLY A 5 1.99 16.48 -27.41
CA GLY A 5 2.23 17.87 -26.96
C GLY A 5 1.98 18.87 -28.08
N GLU A 6 1.09 19.85 -27.87
CA GLU A 6 0.67 20.84 -28.89
C GLU A 6 1.83 21.68 -29.48
N ASN A 7 2.91 21.87 -28.73
CA ASN A 7 4.05 22.70 -29.15
C ASN A 7 5.15 21.96 -29.93
N SER A 8 5.24 20.62 -29.83
CA SER A 8 6.35 19.86 -30.44
C SER A 8 5.93 18.58 -31.15
N PHE A 9 4.63 18.25 -31.15
CA PHE A 9 4.05 17.05 -31.76
C PHE A 9 4.70 15.72 -31.32
N GLN A 10 5.44 15.74 -30.21
CA GLN A 10 6.06 14.55 -29.66
C GLN A 10 5.01 13.69 -28.94
N PRO A 11 4.97 12.37 -29.20
CA PRO A 11 4.06 11.46 -28.52
C PRO A 11 4.48 11.23 -27.07
N LYS A 12 3.52 11.28 -26.15
CA LYS A 12 3.70 11.05 -24.72
C LYS A 12 2.84 9.86 -24.26
N ILE A 13 3.46 8.96 -23.50
CA ILE A 13 2.78 7.82 -22.87
C ILE A 13 2.80 7.98 -21.35
N GLY A 14 1.62 7.88 -20.73
CA GLY A 14 1.47 7.90 -19.28
C GLY A 14 0.72 6.67 -18.78
N PHE A 15 1.25 6.06 -17.72
CA PHE A 15 0.63 4.93 -17.02
C PHE A 15 -0.08 5.42 -15.75
N LYS A 16 -1.20 4.77 -15.39
CA LYS A 16 -1.92 5.02 -14.14
C LYS A 16 -2.29 3.70 -13.48
N THR A 17 -2.12 3.63 -12.16
CA THR A 17 -2.58 2.52 -11.33
C THR A 17 -3.54 3.04 -10.25
N ARG A 18 -4.46 2.20 -9.80
CA ARG A 18 -5.31 2.45 -8.64
C ARG A 18 -5.47 1.16 -7.85
N TYR A 19 -5.21 1.20 -6.56
CA TYR A 19 -5.43 0.10 -5.62
C TYR A 19 -5.90 0.64 -4.27
N GLY A 20 -6.46 -0.24 -3.44
CA GLY A 20 -6.82 0.03 -2.05
C GLY A 20 -6.39 -1.14 -1.17
N MET A 21 -6.10 -0.86 0.10
CA MET A 21 -5.73 -1.88 1.09
C MET A 21 -6.68 -1.78 2.27
N VAL A 22 -7.10 -2.94 2.79
CA VAL A 22 -8.01 -3.06 3.94
C VAL A 22 -7.53 -4.21 4.81
N GLY A 23 -7.70 -4.11 6.12
CA GLY A 23 -7.37 -5.18 7.05
C GLY A 23 -8.41 -6.30 7.02
N ASN A 24 -7.98 -7.55 7.23
CA ASN A 24 -8.92 -8.65 7.50
C ASN A 24 -9.78 -8.27 8.73
N PRO A 25 -11.12 -8.33 8.67
CA PRO A 25 -11.98 -8.01 9.80
C PRO A 25 -11.57 -8.76 11.07
N PHE A 26 -11.19 -10.02 10.95
CA PHE A 26 -10.83 -10.81 12.12
C PHE A 26 -9.44 -10.49 12.67
N ALA A 27 -8.57 -9.77 11.97
CA ALA A 27 -7.17 -9.52 12.40
C ALA A 27 -7.00 -8.76 13.73
N THR A 28 -8.07 -8.21 14.28
CA THR A 28 -8.09 -7.51 15.59
C THR A 28 -9.37 -7.87 16.34
N ALA A 29 -9.40 -7.64 17.66
CA ALA A 29 -10.60 -7.91 18.46
C ALA A 29 -11.81 -7.00 18.13
N SER A 30 -11.60 -5.89 17.41
CA SER A 30 -12.62 -4.86 17.15
C SER A 30 -13.36 -5.03 15.82
N SER A 31 -13.00 -6.01 14.98
CA SER A 31 -13.66 -6.35 13.72
C SER A 31 -13.85 -5.22 12.68
N ALA A 32 -13.11 -4.11 12.80
CA ALA A 32 -13.40 -2.88 12.06
C ALA A 32 -12.89 -2.84 10.61
N GLY A 33 -12.08 -3.82 10.16
CA GLY A 33 -11.41 -3.79 8.84
C GLY A 33 -10.36 -2.67 8.68
N THR A 34 -10.21 -1.80 9.68
CA THR A 34 -9.24 -0.71 9.74
C THR A 34 -7.81 -1.24 9.88
N ILE A 35 -6.88 -0.61 9.16
CA ILE A 35 -5.45 -0.88 9.30
C ILE A 35 -4.89 0.02 10.40
N ALA A 36 -4.32 -0.57 11.44
CA ALA A 36 -3.59 0.12 12.50
C ALA A 36 -2.25 -0.58 12.76
N ALA A 37 -1.23 0.20 13.14
CA ALA A 37 0.11 -0.34 13.37
C ALA A 37 0.14 -1.27 14.60
N GLY A 38 0.76 -2.44 14.45
CA GLY A 38 0.99 -3.37 15.56
C GLY A 38 -0.25 -4.09 16.12
N THR A 39 -1.44 -3.90 15.55
CA THR A 39 -2.68 -4.51 16.07
C THR A 39 -3.00 -5.87 15.45
N ASN A 40 -2.45 -6.16 14.27
CA ASN A 40 -2.77 -7.37 13.52
C ASN A 40 -2.08 -8.59 14.15
N TYR A 41 -2.85 -9.48 14.79
CA TYR A 41 -2.30 -10.65 15.47
C TYR A 41 -1.76 -11.73 14.54
N TYR A 42 -2.07 -11.68 13.24
CA TYR A 42 -1.49 -12.60 12.24
C TYR A 42 0.00 -12.33 12.00
N TYR A 43 0.53 -11.18 12.43
CA TYR A 43 1.93 -10.81 12.25
C TYR A 43 2.60 -10.53 13.60
N ARG A 44 3.87 -10.94 13.72
CA ARG A 44 4.71 -10.68 14.90
C ARG A 44 6.00 -10.02 14.44
N ILE A 45 6.30 -8.86 15.03
CA ILE A 45 7.52 -8.11 14.75
C ILE A 45 8.37 -8.15 16.03
N VAL A 46 9.64 -8.52 15.89
CA VAL A 46 10.60 -8.57 17.00
C VAL A 46 11.85 -7.81 16.57
N LYS A 47 12.32 -6.90 17.42
CA LYS A 47 13.62 -6.27 17.26
C LYS A 47 14.67 -7.15 17.93
N VAL A 48 15.68 -7.59 17.18
CA VAL A 48 16.87 -8.26 17.72
C VAL A 48 18.00 -7.24 17.77
N SER A 49 18.67 -7.11 18.91
CA SER A 49 19.80 -6.21 19.10
C SER A 49 20.84 -6.86 20.01
N ASN A 50 22.12 -6.64 19.73
CA ASN A 50 23.24 -7.18 20.50
C ASN A 50 23.23 -8.72 20.56
N LEU A 51 23.01 -9.37 19.41
CA LEU A 51 23.18 -10.81 19.27
C LEU A 51 24.68 -11.11 19.09
N MET A 52 25.30 -11.68 20.13
CA MET A 52 26.67 -12.21 20.16
C MET A 52 26.63 -13.72 20.39
#